data_AF-A0A034WM68-F1
#
_entry.id   AF-A0A034WM68-F1
#
_cell.length_a   1.000
_cell.length_b   1.000
_cell.length_c   1.000
_cell.angle_alpha   90.00
_cell.angle_beta   90.00
_cell.angle_gamma   90.00
#
_symmetry.space_group_name_H-M   'P 1'
#
loop_
_entity.id
_entity.type
_entity.pdbx_description
1 polymer ?
#
loop_
_entity_poly.entity_id
_entity_poly.type
_entity_poly.pdbx_seq_one_letter_code
_entity_poly.pdbx_strand_id
1 'polypeptide(L)'
;MVSKQASVCTIFLALLCSHVRAQTLDEDLVKINNDLDAILVKKSGIASTPDEMEYNEEIDKVQMARNRNDGGTENEKQSSLSAKMAAKRQFEYYENRRNELKQTINKLLPLAEKLNATSIVNSLKTALTHRNNYKQFAITNAF
;
A
#
# COMPACT_ATOMS: atom_id res chain seq x y z
N MET A 1 18.42 43.38 32.43
CA MET A 1 17.02 43.13 32.00
C MET A 1 16.90 42.42 30.65
N VAL A 2 17.91 42.49 29.77
CA VAL A 2 17.90 41.87 28.42
C VAL A 2 17.84 40.33 28.43
N SER A 3 18.48 39.64 29.38
CA SER A 3 18.53 38.15 29.35
C SER A 3 17.18 37.48 29.61
N LYS A 4 16.35 38.02 30.52
CA LYS A 4 15.02 37.47 30.81
C LYS A 4 14.07 37.60 29.61
N GLN A 5 14.14 38.72 28.91
CA GLN A 5 13.29 38.98 27.74
C GLN A 5 13.70 38.09 26.56
N ALA A 6 15.01 37.90 26.34
CA ALA A 6 15.51 36.96 25.35
C ALA A 6 15.11 35.51 25.66
N SER A 7 15.24 35.05 26.91
CA SER A 7 14.82 33.71 27.31
C SER A 7 13.32 33.47 27.10
N VAL A 8 12.47 34.44 27.42
CA VAL A 8 11.02 34.36 27.21
C VAL A 8 10.69 34.27 25.72
N CYS A 9 11.31 35.10 24.88
CA CYS A 9 11.14 35.03 23.42
C CYS A 9 11.58 33.68 22.83
N THR A 10 12.70 33.11 23.31
CA THR A 10 13.16 31.79 22.86
C THR A 10 12.18 30.68 23.26
N ILE A 11 11.62 30.73 24.46
CA ILE A 11 10.58 29.78 24.91
C ILE A 11 9.33 29.89 24.05
N PHE A 12 8.83 31.12 23.81
CA PHE A 12 7.67 31.33 22.94
C PHE A 12 7.90 30.85 21.51
N LEU A 13 9.09 31.11 20.94
CA LEU A 13 9.43 30.63 19.61
C LEU A 13 9.49 29.10 19.55
N ALA A 14 10.06 28.44 20.56
CA ALA A 14 10.09 26.98 20.64
C ALA A 14 8.68 26.39 20.71
N LEU A 15 7.78 26.98 21.50
CA LEU A 15 6.37 26.57 21.61
C LEU A 15 5.60 26.78 20.30
N LEU A 16 5.82 27.90 19.61
CA LEU A 16 5.22 28.15 18.29
C LEU A 16 5.69 27.11 17.26
N CYS A 17 6.99 26.84 17.22
CA CYS A 17 7.57 25.83 16.32
C CYS A 17 7.02 24.42 16.61
N SER A 18 6.89 24.03 17.88
CA SER A 18 6.29 22.73 18.24
C SER A 18 4.80 22.68 17.88
N HIS A 19 4.07 23.78 18.05
CA HIS A 19 2.67 23.85 17.67
C HIS A 19 2.46 23.69 16.16
N VAL A 20 3.26 24.38 15.34
CA VAL A 20 3.22 24.24 13.88
C VAL A 20 3.54 22.80 13.46
N ARG A 21 4.57 22.17 14.04
CA ARG A 21 4.91 20.77 13.76
C ARG A 21 3.77 19.81 14.09
N ALA A 22 3.12 19.99 15.24
CA ALA A 22 1.98 19.20 15.64
C ALA A 22 0.80 19.35 14.66
N GLN A 23 0.53 20.58 14.18
CA GLN A 23 -0.51 20.83 13.17
C GLN A 23 -0.20 20.12 11.85
N THR A 24 1.04 20.19 11.37
CA THR A 24 1.45 19.49 10.13
C THR A 24 1.27 17.97 10.27
N LEU A 25 1.60 17.41 11.44
CA LEU A 25 1.45 15.98 11.70
C LEU A 25 -0.03 15.54 11.69
N ASP A 26 -0.92 16.36 12.23
CA ASP A 26 -2.36 16.11 12.21
C ASP A 26 -2.93 16.17 10.78
N GLU A 27 -2.49 17.14 9.98
CA GLU A 27 -2.86 17.24 8.55
C GLU A 27 -2.39 16.02 7.74
N ASP A 28 -1.13 15.58 7.95
CA ASP A 28 -0.58 14.40 7.29
C ASP A 28 -1.32 13.12 7.68
N LEU A 29 -1.71 12.98 8.96
CA LEU A 29 -2.53 11.87 9.44
C LEU A 29 -3.91 11.85 8.78
N VAL A 30 -4.58 13.00 8.67
CA VAL A 30 -5.87 13.09 7.95
C VAL A 30 -5.70 12.68 6.49
N LYS A 31 -4.65 13.16 5.82
CA LYS A 31 -4.38 12.83 4.42
C LYS A 31 -4.13 11.34 4.21
N ILE A 32 -3.25 10.71 5.00
CA ILE A 32 -2.98 9.28 4.85
C ILE A 32 -4.21 8.44 5.19
N ASN A 33 -5.01 8.85 6.18
CA ASN A 33 -6.26 8.16 6.52
C ASN A 33 -7.24 8.19 5.34
N ASN A 34 -7.40 9.32 4.67
CA ASN A 34 -8.22 9.43 3.45
C ASN A 34 -7.68 8.58 2.29
N ASP A 35 -6.35 8.56 2.10
CA ASP A 35 -5.71 7.73 1.08
C ASP A 35 -5.95 6.23 1.32
N LEU A 36 -5.86 5.79 2.58
CA LEU A 36 -6.15 4.41 2.97
C LEU A 36 -7.65 4.10 2.77
N ASP A 37 -8.55 5.00 3.15
CA ASP A 37 -10.00 4.81 2.95
C ASP A 37 -10.34 4.65 1.46
N ALA A 38 -9.69 5.41 0.57
CA ALA A 38 -9.84 5.25 -0.88
C ALA A 38 -9.37 3.86 -1.37
N ILE A 39 -8.33 3.28 -0.77
CA ILE A 39 -7.89 1.91 -1.07
C ILE A 39 -8.92 0.90 -0.56
N LEU A 40 -9.48 1.08 0.64
CA LEU A 40 -10.45 0.15 1.23
C LEU A 40 -11.74 0.02 0.40
N VAL A 41 -12.16 1.08 -0.28
CA VAL A 41 -13.30 1.04 -1.22
C VAL A 41 -13.07 0.07 -2.38
N LYS A 42 -11.82 -0.27 -2.72
CA LYS A 42 -11.50 -1.23 -3.79
C LYS A 42 -11.77 -2.69 -3.39
N LYS A 43 -12.08 -2.98 -2.12
CA LYS A 43 -12.31 -4.36 -1.66
C LYS A 43 -13.45 -4.99 -2.45
N SER A 44 -13.16 -6.05 -3.20
CA SER A 44 -14.21 -6.83 -3.84
C SER A 44 -14.95 -7.60 -2.76
N GLY A 45 -16.28 -7.66 -2.83
CA GLY A 45 -17.11 -8.35 -1.83
C GLY A 45 -16.78 -9.85 -1.76
N ILE A 46 -17.53 -10.67 -2.48
CA ILE A 46 -17.29 -12.12 -2.51
C ILE A 46 -16.15 -12.40 -3.49
N ALA A 47 -14.96 -12.73 -2.98
CA ALA A 47 -13.84 -13.18 -3.79
C ALA A 47 -14.11 -14.59 -4.34
N SER A 48 -14.02 -14.75 -5.65
CA SER A 48 -14.35 -15.98 -6.38
C SER A 48 -13.12 -16.71 -6.93
N THR A 49 -11.97 -16.03 -7.01
CA THR A 49 -10.71 -16.59 -7.49
C THR A 49 -9.59 -16.42 -6.46
N PRO A 50 -8.56 -17.29 -6.45
CA PRO A 50 -7.38 -17.11 -5.59
C PRO A 50 -6.68 -15.75 -5.77
N ASP A 51 -6.70 -15.18 -6.98
CA ASP A 51 -6.21 -13.83 -7.26
C ASP A 51 -7.01 -12.75 -6.51
N GLU A 52 -8.35 -12.86 -6.50
CA GLU A 52 -9.22 -11.93 -5.76
C GLU A 52 -9.10 -12.13 -4.24
N MET A 53 -8.94 -13.37 -3.77
CA MET A 53 -8.72 -13.65 -2.36
C MET A 53 -7.42 -13.00 -1.88
N GLU A 54 -6.32 -13.16 -2.62
CA GLU A 54 -5.04 -12.51 -2.29
C GLU A 54 -5.15 -10.98 -2.33
N TYR A 55 -5.89 -10.42 -3.30
CA TYR A 55 -6.13 -8.97 -3.35
C TYR A 55 -6.87 -8.47 -2.10
N ASN A 56 -7.90 -9.20 -1.65
CA ASN A 56 -8.63 -8.90 -0.43
C ASN A 56 -7.77 -9.06 0.83
N GLU A 57 -6.92 -10.09 0.90
CA GLU A 57 -5.95 -10.26 2.00
C GLU A 57 -5.00 -9.04 2.13
N GLU A 58 -4.54 -8.48 1.01
CA GLU A 58 -3.70 -7.27 1.05
C GLU A 58 -4.49 -6.02 1.46
N ILE A 59 -5.75 -5.89 1.04
CA ILE A 59 -6.64 -4.81 1.52
C ILE A 59 -6.90 -4.95 3.02
N ASP A 60 -7.03 -6.16 3.56
CA ASP A 60 -7.22 -6.37 5.00
C ASP A 60 -6.04 -5.84 5.81
N LYS A 61 -4.81 -5.95 5.30
CA LYS A 61 -3.63 -5.34 5.95
C LYS A 61 -3.69 -3.82 5.95
N VAL A 62 -4.17 -3.22 4.87
CA VAL A 62 -4.44 -1.77 4.78
C VAL A 62 -5.49 -1.38 5.82
N GLN A 63 -6.55 -2.18 5.99
CA GLN A 63 -7.60 -1.94 6.97
C GLN A 63 -7.07 -2.00 8.41
N MET A 64 -6.22 -2.97 8.72
CA MET A 64 -5.56 -3.05 10.03
C MET A 64 -4.71 -1.81 10.30
N ALA A 65 -3.94 -1.32 9.32
CA ALA A 65 -3.16 -0.10 9.46
C ALA A 65 -4.04 1.14 9.61
N ARG A 66 -5.14 1.23 8.85
CA ARG A 66 -6.12 2.32 8.94
C ARG A 66 -6.74 2.41 10.33
N ASN A 67 -7.10 1.27 10.91
CA ASN A 67 -7.72 1.16 12.23
C ASN A 67 -6.74 1.38 13.40
N ARG A 68 -5.43 1.47 13.13
CA ARG A 68 -4.43 1.79 14.16
C ARG A 68 -4.73 3.17 14.75
N ASN A 69 -4.81 3.25 16.08
CA ASN A 69 -5.05 4.49 16.80
C ASN A 69 -3.88 5.48 16.57
N ASP A 70 -4.23 6.73 16.27
CA ASP A 70 -3.28 7.81 16.03
C ASP A 70 -2.63 8.34 17.33
N GLY A 71 -3.24 8.04 18.49
CA GLY A 71 -2.73 8.42 19.80
C GLY A 71 -2.90 9.91 20.11
N GLY A 72 -2.44 10.31 21.29
CA GLY A 72 -2.59 11.67 21.80
C GLY A 72 -1.29 12.47 21.76
N THR A 73 -0.14 11.78 21.72
CA THR A 73 1.19 12.41 21.74
C THR A 73 1.81 12.49 20.35
N GLU A 74 2.74 13.43 20.13
CA GLU A 74 3.44 13.61 18.85
C GLU A 74 4.19 12.33 18.42
N ASN A 75 4.81 11.62 19.37
CA ASN A 75 5.52 10.36 19.08
C ASN A 75 4.58 9.24 18.63
N GLU A 76 3.40 9.12 19.26
CA GLU A 76 2.39 8.14 18.85
C GLU A 76 1.83 8.46 17.46
N LYS A 77 1.52 9.75 17.21
CA LYS A 77 1.06 10.24 15.92
C LYS A 77 2.08 9.96 14.81
N GLN A 78 3.36 10.22 15.07
CA GLN A 78 4.44 9.93 14.13
C GLN A 78 4.58 8.43 13.86
N SER A 79 4.46 7.60 14.89
CA SER A 79 4.48 6.13 14.75
C SER A 79 3.30 5.62 13.93
N SER A 80 2.10 6.15 14.19
CA SER A 80 0.89 5.83 13.43
C SER A 80 1.03 6.23 11.97
N LEU A 81 1.44 7.48 11.69
CA LEU A 81 1.66 7.99 10.34
C LEU A 81 2.65 7.12 9.56
N SER A 82 3.78 6.76 10.18
CA SER A 82 4.79 5.90 9.57
C SER A 82 4.23 4.52 9.21
N ALA A 83 3.49 3.89 10.13
CA ALA A 83 2.87 2.58 9.89
C ALA A 83 1.82 2.64 8.76
N LYS A 84 0.98 3.68 8.74
CA LYS A 84 -0.04 3.91 7.70
C LYS A 84 0.60 4.14 6.33
N MET A 85 1.66 4.96 6.26
CA MET A 85 2.42 5.16 5.01
C MET A 85 3.08 3.87 4.52
N ALA A 86 3.64 3.05 5.43
CA ALA A 86 4.24 1.77 5.07
C ALA A 86 3.20 0.81 4.47
N ALA A 87 2.02 0.71 5.09
CA ALA A 87 0.92 -0.11 4.58
C ALA A 87 0.45 0.34 3.18
N LYS A 88 0.28 1.66 2.98
CA LYS A 88 -0.06 2.22 1.65
C LYS A 88 0.98 1.82 0.59
N ARG A 89 2.27 2.06 0.85
CA ARG A 89 3.35 1.73 -0.08
C ARG A 89 3.42 0.23 -0.39
N GLN A 90 3.23 -0.61 0.61
CA GLN A 90 3.22 -2.06 0.43
C GLN A 90 2.06 -2.50 -0.47
N PHE A 91 0.87 -1.94 -0.28
CA PHE A 91 -0.29 -2.21 -1.12
C PHE A 91 -0.07 -1.73 -2.57
N GLU A 92 0.43 -0.51 -2.76
CA GLU A 92 0.72 0.04 -4.10
C GLU A 92 1.75 -0.82 -4.85
N TYR A 93 2.81 -1.24 -4.14
CA TYR A 93 3.81 -2.16 -4.71
C TYR A 93 3.18 -3.51 -5.12
N TYR A 94 2.33 -4.08 -4.26
CA TYR A 94 1.61 -5.30 -4.57
C TYR A 94 0.68 -5.15 -5.78
N GLU A 95 -0.11 -4.07 -5.83
CA GLU A 95 -1.07 -3.79 -6.91
C GLU A 95 -0.33 -3.62 -8.25
N ASN A 96 0.78 -2.88 -8.25
CA ASN A 96 1.63 -2.73 -9.43
C ASN A 96 2.17 -4.09 -9.89
N ARG A 97 2.77 -4.87 -8.99
CA ARG A 97 3.31 -6.20 -9.32
C ARG A 97 2.23 -7.14 -9.87
N ARG A 98 1.04 -7.15 -9.27
CA ARG A 98 -0.10 -7.94 -9.77
C ARG A 98 -0.46 -7.57 -11.22
N ASN A 99 -0.50 -6.28 -11.51
CA ASN A 99 -0.82 -5.76 -12.84
C ASN A 99 0.27 -6.10 -13.86
N GLU A 100 1.54 -5.94 -13.50
CA GLU A 100 2.68 -6.32 -14.36
C GLU A 100 2.68 -7.80 -14.71
N LEU A 101 2.42 -8.68 -13.73
CA LEU A 101 2.32 -10.12 -13.96
C LEU A 101 1.17 -10.46 -14.92
N LYS A 102 -0.01 -9.85 -14.73
CA LYS A 102 -1.15 -10.03 -15.64
C LYS A 102 -0.83 -9.55 -17.07
N GLN A 103 -0.21 -8.39 -17.22
CA GLN A 103 0.20 -7.87 -18.53
C GLN A 103 1.23 -8.77 -19.20
N THR A 104 2.19 -9.31 -18.44
CA THR A 104 3.20 -10.23 -18.95
C THR A 104 2.58 -11.53 -19.44
N ILE A 105 1.67 -12.12 -18.66
CA ILE A 105 0.92 -13.30 -19.09
C ILE A 105 0.14 -13.01 -20.39
N ASN A 106 -0.56 -11.89 -20.46
CA ASN A 106 -1.33 -11.50 -21.65
C ASN A 106 -0.45 -11.26 -22.89
N LYS A 107 0.83 -10.91 -22.73
CA LYS A 107 1.81 -10.79 -23.83
C LYS A 107 2.35 -12.15 -24.26
N LEU A 108 2.59 -13.05 -23.31
CA LEU A 108 3.15 -14.38 -23.58
C LEU A 108 2.12 -15.35 -24.14
N LEU A 109 0.85 -15.22 -23.75
CA LEU A 109 -0.20 -16.17 -24.12
C LEU A 109 -0.39 -16.30 -25.64
N PRO A 110 -0.52 -15.21 -26.44
CA PRO A 110 -0.64 -15.32 -27.89
C PRO A 110 0.60 -15.91 -28.57
N LEU A 111 1.79 -15.66 -28.01
CA LEU A 111 3.04 -16.22 -28.52
C LEU A 111 3.09 -17.74 -28.30
N ALA A 112 2.72 -18.20 -27.11
CA ALA A 112 2.65 -19.62 -26.79
C ALA A 112 1.59 -20.35 -27.62
N GLU A 113 0.44 -19.70 -27.88
CA GLU A 113 -0.61 -20.21 -28.76
C GLU A 113 -0.10 -20.34 -30.21
N LYS A 114 0.61 -19.33 -30.72
CA LYS A 114 1.21 -19.38 -32.07
C LYS A 114 2.24 -20.50 -32.23
N LEU A 115 2.97 -20.83 -31.16
CA LEU A 115 3.98 -21.89 -31.15
C LEU A 115 3.39 -23.29 -30.88
N ASN A 116 2.05 -23.41 -30.73
CA ASN A 116 1.38 -24.66 -30.34
C ASN A 116 1.92 -25.26 -29.02
N ALA A 117 2.39 -24.41 -28.11
CA ALA A 117 2.94 -24.83 -26.82
C ALA A 117 1.83 -25.06 -25.78
N THR A 118 0.99 -26.07 -25.99
CA THR A 118 -0.26 -26.31 -25.23
C THR A 118 -0.07 -26.31 -23.71
N SER A 119 1.01 -26.90 -23.20
CA SER A 119 1.31 -26.91 -21.75
C SER A 119 1.53 -25.50 -21.18
N ILE A 120 2.24 -24.65 -21.94
CA ILE A 120 2.51 -23.26 -21.57
C ILE A 120 1.22 -22.45 -21.63
N VAL A 121 0.42 -22.60 -22.69
CA VAL A 121 -0.88 -21.94 -22.85
C VAL A 121 -1.80 -22.22 -21.67
N ASN A 122 -1.92 -23.49 -21.27
CA ASN A 122 -2.77 -23.90 -20.15
C ASN A 122 -2.26 -23.33 -18.81
N SER A 123 -0.95 -23.35 -18.60
CA SER A 123 -0.32 -22.79 -17.41
C SER A 123 -0.55 -21.28 -17.30
N LEU A 124 -0.37 -20.55 -18.41
CA LEU A 124 -0.60 -19.10 -18.49
C LEU A 124 -2.09 -18.73 -18.30
N LYS A 125 -3.03 -19.49 -18.90
CA LYS A 125 -4.47 -19.29 -18.68
C LYS A 125 -4.86 -19.50 -17.22
N THR A 126 -4.37 -20.58 -16.60
CA THR A 126 -4.61 -20.88 -15.18
C THR A 126 -4.03 -19.79 -14.28
N ALA A 127 -2.87 -19.24 -14.64
CA ALA A 127 -2.20 -18.23 -13.84
C ALA A 127 -2.99 -16.92 -13.71
N LEU A 128 -3.81 -16.53 -14.69
CA LEU A 128 -4.57 -15.27 -14.66
C LEU A 128 -5.51 -15.17 -13.44
N THR A 129 -6.04 -16.30 -12.98
CA THR A 129 -6.97 -16.38 -11.83
C THR A 129 -6.29 -16.86 -10.55
N HIS A 130 -4.99 -17.16 -10.57
CA HIS A 130 -4.24 -17.68 -9.43
C HIS A 130 -3.42 -16.58 -8.72
N ARG A 131 -2.86 -16.90 -7.54
CA ARG A 131 -2.02 -15.98 -6.76
C ARG A 131 -0.76 -15.52 -7.51
N ASN A 132 -0.19 -14.38 -7.12
CA ASN A 132 0.96 -13.76 -7.80
C ASN A 132 2.22 -14.64 -7.85
N ASN A 133 2.46 -15.46 -6.83
CA ASN A 133 3.57 -16.42 -6.84
C ASN A 133 3.41 -17.46 -7.97
N TYR A 134 2.20 -17.98 -8.19
CA TYR A 134 1.93 -18.91 -9.27
C TYR A 134 1.98 -18.21 -10.63
N LYS A 135 1.52 -16.95 -10.74
CA LYS A 135 1.73 -16.14 -11.95
C LYS A 135 3.20 -16.06 -12.33
N GLN A 136 4.05 -15.75 -11.36
CA GLN A 136 5.49 -15.65 -11.58
C GLN A 136 6.09 -16.99 -12.00
N PHE A 137 5.70 -18.10 -11.37
CA PHE A 137 6.10 -19.44 -11.77
C PHE A 137 5.69 -19.77 -13.21
N ALA A 138 4.45 -19.49 -13.60
CA ALA A 138 3.95 -19.75 -14.95
C ALA A 138 4.68 -18.92 -16.01
N ILE A 139 5.02 -17.65 -15.69
CA ILE A 139 5.85 -16.81 -16.55
C ILE A 139 7.26 -17.39 -16.69
N THR A 140 7.92 -17.77 -15.60
CA THR A 140 9.27 -18.34 -15.63
C THR A 140 9.34 -19.61 -16.47
N ASN A 141 8.32 -20.48 -16.41
CA ASN A 141 8.27 -21.70 -17.21
C ASN A 141 7.89 -21.46 -18.69
N ALA A 142 7.44 -20.25 -19.05
CA ALA A 142 7.11 -19.89 -20.42
C ALA A 142 8.32 -19.37 -21.22
N PHE A 143 9.45 -19.13 -20.56
CA PHE A 143 10.75 -18.81 -21.16
C PHE A 143 11.65 -20.04 -21.21
#